data_AF-A0A847RQZ8-F1
#
_entry.id   AF-A0A847RQZ8-F1
#
_cell.length_a   1.000
_cell.length_b   1.000
_cell.length_c   1.000
_cell.angle_alpha   90.00
_cell.angle_beta   90.00
_cell.angle_gamma   90.00
#
_symmetry.space_group_name_H-M   'P 1'
#
loop_
_entity.id
_entity.type
_entity.pdbx_description
1 polymer ?
#
loop_
_entity_poly.entity_id
_entity_poly.type
_entity_poly.pdbx_seq_one_letter_code
_entity_poly.pdbx_strand_id
1 'polypeptide(L)'
;MKGFWSYFWVVYMLFFAIPFPMLIYYNTREGLTDTNPWLAITWLLLSLILWGILVLRWFRNWILLPFKMKRNIGYLLREGEKREARIVDSKDGKHLNGDMIMKKMTLSLRNFVGTEITENLELADSRPGEMRYEKGRIIHLMIDKSLKLRPYLIVDTTQAGVKAGRMALLVLLWLGLVGAIVWYYYFSYNMESNGYGWRFMKVYHPLVLCPLILFVSRWGLGMLLKLFSGGDPDTLLHIKYYGVQTMAEVVSATQTGTYINEQPQVKFELRYQDTYGKTYTATLKKIVSLIDLGMVRQETVSIFYLKDKPSEVAFADDLAGLN
;
A
#
# COMPACT_ATOMS: atom_id res chain seq x y z
N MET A 1 6.57 -18.94 4.86
CA MET A 1 7.92 -18.40 4.55
C MET A 1 7.94 -16.95 4.04
N LYS A 2 6.88 -16.40 3.43
CA LYS A 2 6.85 -14.99 2.94
C LYS A 2 7.05 -13.91 4.02
N GLY A 3 6.61 -14.15 5.26
CA GLY A 3 6.72 -13.16 6.35
C GLY A 3 8.14 -12.94 6.85
N PHE A 4 8.90 -14.02 7.09
CA PHE A 4 10.27 -13.94 7.62
C PHE A 4 11.21 -13.16 6.70
N TRP A 5 11.13 -13.41 5.38
CA TRP A 5 11.90 -12.69 4.37
C TRP A 5 11.59 -11.19 4.39
N SER A 6 10.31 -10.82 4.51
CA SER A 6 9.89 -9.42 4.60
C SER A 6 10.40 -8.73 5.88
N TYR A 7 10.36 -9.41 7.03
CA TYR A 7 10.90 -8.85 8.29
C TYR A 7 12.43 -8.70 8.24
N PHE A 8 13.15 -9.66 7.65
CA PHE A 8 14.60 -9.57 7.47
C PHE A 8 14.98 -8.31 6.69
N TRP A 9 14.35 -8.05 5.53
CA TRP A 9 14.64 -6.86 4.73
C TRP A 9 14.33 -5.56 5.47
N VAL A 10 13.26 -5.51 6.28
CA VAL A 10 12.95 -4.33 7.08
C VAL A 10 14.03 -4.08 8.15
N VAL A 11 14.43 -5.11 8.89
CA VAL A 11 15.48 -4.99 9.92
C VAL A 11 16.82 -4.64 9.28
N TYR A 12 17.17 -5.29 8.17
CA TYR A 12 18.36 -5.01 7.38
C TYR A 12 18.41 -3.55 6.93
N MET A 13 17.33 -3.05 6.31
CA MET A 13 17.26 -1.65 5.87
C MET A 13 17.33 -0.67 7.05
N LEU A 14 16.72 -1.00 8.19
CA LEU A 14 16.81 -0.16 9.40
C LEU A 14 18.23 -0.11 9.95
N PHE A 15 18.98 -1.22 9.92
CA PHE A 15 20.39 -1.25 10.33
C PHE A 15 21.23 -0.28 9.49
N PHE A 16 21.07 -0.31 8.16
CA PHE A 16 21.78 0.59 7.24
C PHE A 16 21.29 2.04 7.30
N ALA A 17 20.07 2.28 7.75
CA ALA A 17 19.52 3.63 7.88
C ALA A 17 19.87 4.33 9.20
N ILE A 18 20.13 3.58 10.28
CA ILE A 18 20.32 4.15 11.62
C ILE A 18 21.66 3.72 12.24
N PRO A 19 21.88 2.47 12.71
CA PRO A 19 23.17 2.04 13.28
C PRO A 19 24.38 2.32 12.39
N PHE A 20 24.31 2.01 11.10
CA PHE A 20 25.47 2.09 10.23
C PHE A 20 26.01 3.52 10.05
N PRO A 21 25.18 4.54 9.73
CA PRO A 21 25.61 5.94 9.74
C PRO A 21 26.19 6.40 11.09
N MET A 22 25.59 5.97 12.21
CA MET A 22 26.10 6.30 13.54
C MET A 22 27.49 5.70 13.79
N LEU A 23 27.68 4.41 13.46
CA LEU A 23 28.95 3.72 13.63
C LEU A 23 30.06 4.38 12.79
N ILE A 24 29.77 4.72 11.53
CA ILE A 24 30.75 5.42 10.69
C ILE A 24 31.10 6.76 11.33
N TYR A 25 30.08 7.58 11.63
CA TYR A 25 30.28 8.92 12.17
C TYR A 25 31.17 8.95 13.42
N TYR A 26 30.88 8.07 14.39
CA TYR A 26 31.62 8.05 15.65
C TYR A 26 33.00 7.40 15.54
N ASN A 27 33.25 6.52 14.56
CA ASN A 27 34.58 5.93 14.33
C ASN A 27 35.49 6.81 13.47
N THR A 28 34.94 7.64 12.58
CA THR A 28 35.70 8.53 11.69
C THR A 28 35.77 9.96 12.23
N ARG A 29 35.67 10.14 13.55
CA ARG A 29 35.69 11.46 14.18
C ARG A 29 37.09 12.06 14.10
N GLU A 30 37.39 12.72 12.99
CA GLU A 30 38.55 13.62 12.88
C GLU A 30 38.26 14.92 13.65
N GLY A 31 39.32 15.53 14.19
CA GLY A 31 39.25 16.62 15.18
C GLY A 31 38.25 17.73 14.89
N LEU A 32 37.80 18.40 15.96
CA LEU A 32 36.75 19.43 16.04
C LEU A 32 36.93 20.55 14.99
N THR A 33 36.51 20.27 13.76
CA THR A 33 36.42 21.26 12.70
C THR A 33 35.06 21.92 12.83
N ASP A 34 35.09 23.09 13.45
CA ASP A 34 33.94 23.95 13.67
C ASP A 34 33.25 24.30 12.35
N THR A 35 31.99 23.88 12.20
CA THR A 35 31.16 24.31 11.07
C THR A 35 30.78 25.78 11.24
N ASN A 36 30.57 26.48 10.13
CA ASN A 36 29.99 27.82 10.14
C ASN A 36 28.68 27.81 10.97
N PRO A 37 28.49 28.72 11.95
CA PRO A 37 27.31 28.76 12.81
C PRO A 37 25.98 28.73 12.06
N TRP A 38 25.88 29.47 10.94
CA TRP A 38 24.65 29.52 10.15
C TRP A 38 24.36 28.17 9.47
N LEU A 39 25.39 27.51 8.93
CA LEU A 39 25.25 26.19 8.34
C LEU A 39 24.89 25.13 9.38
N ALA A 40 25.47 25.20 10.58
CA ALA A 40 25.14 24.28 11.66
C ALA A 40 23.66 24.40 12.07
N ILE A 41 23.15 25.63 12.16
CA ILE A 41 21.74 25.90 12.48
C ILE A 41 20.82 25.42 11.35
N THR A 42 21.17 25.60 10.08
CA THR A 42 20.34 25.10 8.97
C THR A 42 20.25 23.58 8.99
N TRP A 43 21.35 22.87 9.24
CA TRP A 43 21.34 21.41 9.39
C TRP A 43 20.53 20.95 10.60
N LEU A 44 20.61 21.66 11.73
CA LEU A 44 19.78 21.38 12.90
C LEU A 44 18.29 21.56 12.61
N LEU A 45 17.91 22.67 11.99
CA LEU A 45 16.52 22.93 11.63
C LEU A 45 15.98 21.88 10.66
N LEU A 46 16.76 21.53 9.63
CA LEU A 46 16.40 20.47 8.68
C LEU A 46 16.21 19.12 9.39
N SER A 47 17.13 18.78 10.29
CA SER A 47 17.07 17.56 11.10
C SER A 47 15.78 17.50 11.93
N LEU A 48 15.42 18.58 12.63
CA LEU A 48 14.20 18.68 13.42
C LEU A 48 12.93 18.52 12.56
N ILE A 49 12.91 19.15 11.38
CA ILE A 49 11.79 19.04 10.43
C ILE A 49 11.65 17.59 9.94
N LEU A 50 12.74 16.95 9.52
CA LEU A 50 12.71 15.58 9.01
C LEU A 50 12.22 14.58 10.08
N TRP A 51 12.77 14.66 11.30
CA TRP A 51 12.31 13.83 12.41
C TRP A 51 10.87 14.11 12.80
N GLY A 52 10.45 15.38 12.85
CA GLY A 52 9.07 15.78 13.12
C GLY A 52 8.08 15.16 12.14
N ILE A 53 8.39 15.23 10.83
CA ILE A 53 7.56 14.61 9.78
C ILE A 53 7.48 13.08 9.96
N LEU A 54 8.61 12.42 10.23
CA LEU A 54 8.65 10.96 10.43
C LEU A 54 7.82 10.53 11.65
N VAL A 55 8.03 11.19 12.80
CA VAL A 55 7.34 10.91 14.06
C VAL A 55 5.83 11.11 13.95
N LEU A 56 5.39 12.23 13.35
CA LEU A 56 3.97 12.51 13.12
C LEU A 56 3.34 11.48 12.18
N ARG A 57 4.07 11.04 11.16
CA ARG A 57 3.59 10.02 10.23
C ARG A 57 3.46 8.66 10.90
N TRP A 58 4.43 8.26 11.72
CA TRP A 58 4.34 7.02 12.50
C TRP A 58 3.18 7.08 13.48
N PHE A 59 2.98 8.21 14.17
CA PHE A 59 1.81 8.42 15.04
C PHE A 59 0.50 8.23 14.26
N ARG A 60 0.37 8.87 13.10
CA ARG A 60 -0.82 8.76 12.26
C ARG A 60 -1.08 7.33 11.79
N ASN A 61 -0.03 6.61 11.40
CA ASN A 61 -0.18 5.28 10.81
C ASN A 61 -0.33 4.17 11.86
N TRP A 62 0.31 4.28 13.02
CA TRP A 62 0.27 3.25 14.05
C TRP A 62 -0.87 3.47 15.05
N ILE A 63 -1.12 4.74 15.41
CA ILE A 63 -2.07 5.08 16.48
C ILE A 63 -3.39 5.55 15.89
N LEU A 64 -3.41 6.51 14.97
CA LEU A 64 -4.67 7.06 14.45
C LEU A 64 -5.38 6.16 13.42
N LEU A 65 -4.62 5.37 12.65
CA LEU A 65 -5.17 4.55 11.57
C LEU A 65 -6.21 3.52 12.05
N PRO A 66 -5.98 2.73 13.13
CA PRO A 66 -6.98 1.80 13.64
C PRO A 66 -8.30 2.47 14.03
N PHE A 67 -8.25 3.67 14.62
CA PHE A 67 -9.46 4.43 14.97
C PHE A 67 -10.17 4.95 13.73
N LYS A 68 -9.43 5.46 12.73
CA LYS A 68 -10.00 5.82 11.43
C LYS A 68 -10.66 4.62 10.77
N MET A 69 -10.03 3.45 10.75
CA MET A 69 -10.60 2.24 10.19
C MET A 69 -11.88 1.82 10.93
N LYS A 70 -11.88 1.83 12.27
CA LYS A 70 -13.09 1.55 13.08
C LYS A 70 -14.23 2.49 12.72
N ARG A 71 -13.95 3.79 12.61
CA ARG A 71 -14.92 4.80 12.22
C ARG A 71 -15.44 4.58 10.79
N ASN A 72 -14.55 4.26 9.85
CA ASN A 72 -14.91 4.00 8.46
C ASN A 72 -15.80 2.76 8.33
N ILE A 73 -15.51 1.69 9.09
CA ILE A 73 -16.37 0.49 9.16
C ILE A 73 -17.76 0.88 9.68
N GLY A 74 -17.82 1.68 10.75
CA GLY A 74 -19.10 2.17 11.28
C GLY A 74 -19.88 3.03 10.29
N TYR A 75 -19.19 3.83 9.47
CA TYR A 75 -19.81 4.57 8.37
C TYR A 75 -20.33 3.63 7.28
N LEU A 76 -19.55 2.64 6.83
CA LEU A 76 -19.96 1.68 5.80
C LEU A 76 -21.17 0.85 6.23
N LEU A 77 -21.26 0.47 7.51
CA LEU A 77 -22.42 -0.26 8.01
C LEU A 77 -23.72 0.57 7.99
N ARG A 78 -23.63 1.91 7.96
CA ARG A 78 -24.78 2.83 7.97
C ARG A 78 -25.13 3.35 6.58
N GLU A 79 -24.11 3.77 5.83
CA GLU A 79 -24.24 4.53 4.57
C GLU A 79 -23.65 3.77 3.36
N GLY A 80 -23.06 2.60 3.57
CA GLY A 80 -22.49 1.80 2.49
C GLY A 80 -23.57 1.28 1.55
N GLU A 81 -23.23 1.15 0.27
CA GLU A 81 -24.16 0.55 -0.68
C GLU A 81 -24.20 -0.97 -0.46
N LYS A 82 -25.40 -1.46 -0.13
CA LYS A 82 -25.63 -2.89 0.10
C LYS A 82 -25.65 -3.63 -1.25
N ARG A 83 -24.80 -4.65 -1.39
CA ARG A 83 -24.73 -5.52 -2.58
C ARG A 83 -24.70 -6.97 -2.15
N GLU A 84 -25.40 -7.82 -2.90
CA GLU A 84 -25.33 -9.27 -2.73
C GLU A 84 -24.10 -9.84 -3.42
N ALA A 85 -23.40 -10.73 -2.72
CA ALA A 85 -22.25 -11.43 -3.24
C ALA A 85 -22.38 -12.93 -2.98
N ARG A 86 -22.03 -13.73 -3.99
CA ARG A 86 -22.00 -15.20 -3.91
C ARG A 86 -20.59 -15.67 -3.62
N ILE A 87 -20.45 -16.58 -2.65
CA ILE A 87 -19.16 -17.19 -2.32
C ILE A 87 -18.84 -18.24 -3.39
N VAL A 88 -17.78 -18.00 -4.16
CA VAL A 88 -17.27 -18.90 -5.23
C VAL A 88 -16.32 -19.94 -4.65
N ASP A 89 -15.44 -19.51 -3.75
CA ASP A 89 -14.49 -20.36 -3.05
C ASP A 89 -14.33 -19.87 -1.61
N SER A 90 -14.04 -20.78 -0.69
CA SER A 90 -13.83 -20.49 0.72
C SER A 90 -12.80 -21.44 1.30
N LYS A 91 -11.76 -20.89 1.93
CA LYS A 91 -10.67 -21.63 2.53
C LYS A 91 -10.49 -21.22 3.98
N ASP A 92 -10.45 -22.24 4.83
CA ASP A 92 -10.11 -22.06 6.22
C ASP A 92 -8.61 -21.81 6.36
N GLY A 93 -8.30 -20.78 7.13
CA GLY A 93 -6.97 -20.33 7.44
C GLY A 93 -6.57 -20.73 8.85
N LYS A 94 -5.85 -19.83 9.52
CA LYS A 94 -5.37 -20.08 10.87
C LYS A 94 -6.51 -19.94 11.88
N HIS A 95 -6.54 -20.86 12.85
CA HIS A 95 -7.27 -20.65 14.09
C HIS A 95 -6.71 -19.41 14.81
N LEU A 96 -7.62 -18.54 15.24
CA LEU A 96 -7.32 -17.37 16.05
C LEU A 96 -7.64 -17.67 17.51
N ASN A 97 -7.48 -16.69 18.40
CA ASN A 97 -7.83 -16.85 19.81
C ASN A 97 -9.29 -17.27 19.97
N GLY A 98 -9.54 -18.35 20.74
CA GLY A 98 -10.87 -18.93 20.94
C GLY A 98 -11.29 -19.83 19.78
N ASP A 99 -12.60 -19.90 19.51
CA ASP A 99 -13.19 -20.69 18.42
C ASP A 99 -13.23 -19.94 17.07
N MET A 100 -12.48 -18.83 16.94
CA MET A 100 -12.49 -18.02 15.74
C MET A 100 -11.57 -18.60 14.66
N ILE A 101 -12.04 -18.65 13.42
CA ILE A 101 -11.25 -19.14 12.27
C ILE A 101 -11.10 -18.02 11.25
N MET A 102 -9.88 -17.77 10.77
CA MET A 102 -9.68 -16.91 9.60
C MET A 102 -10.23 -17.61 8.36
N LYS A 103 -11.20 -17.02 7.67
CA LYS A 103 -11.67 -17.50 6.37
C LYS A 103 -11.18 -16.58 5.26
N LYS A 104 -10.66 -17.19 4.19
CA LYS A 104 -10.31 -16.51 2.94
C LYS A 104 -11.32 -16.92 1.89
N MET A 105 -12.05 -15.96 1.35
CA MET A 105 -13.14 -16.22 0.42
C MET A 105 -12.93 -15.47 -0.88
N THR A 106 -13.36 -16.08 -1.97
CA THR A 106 -13.49 -15.43 -3.27
C THR A 106 -14.98 -15.22 -3.54
N LEU A 107 -15.37 -13.97 -3.75
CA LEU A 107 -16.74 -13.50 -3.85
C LEU A 107 -17.02 -13.06 -5.28
N SER A 108 -18.15 -13.46 -5.84
CA SER A 108 -18.69 -12.92 -7.09
C SER A 108 -19.83 -11.95 -6.77
N LEU A 109 -19.74 -10.72 -7.27
CA LEU A 109 -20.78 -9.70 -7.09
C LEU A 109 -20.95 -8.87 -8.36
N ARG A 110 -22.08 -8.16 -8.46
CA ARG A 110 -22.27 -7.15 -9.50
C ARG A 110 -21.76 -5.79 -9.01
N ASN A 111 -20.87 -5.20 -9.79
CA ASN A 111 -20.33 -3.86 -9.55
C ASN A 111 -21.42 -2.78 -9.71
N PHE A 112 -21.06 -1.49 -9.54
CA PHE A 112 -22.04 -0.40 -9.53
C PHE A 112 -22.79 -0.22 -10.85
N VAL A 113 -22.21 -0.68 -11.96
CA VAL A 113 -22.82 -0.64 -13.30
C VAL A 113 -23.46 -1.96 -13.73
N GLY A 114 -23.45 -2.98 -12.87
CA GLY A 114 -24.12 -4.27 -13.08
C GLY A 114 -23.26 -5.37 -13.70
N THR A 115 -21.97 -5.11 -13.93
CA THR A 115 -21.00 -6.10 -14.44
C THR A 115 -20.53 -7.03 -13.32
N GLU A 116 -20.40 -8.32 -13.60
CA GLU A 116 -19.91 -9.29 -12.63
C GLU A 116 -18.40 -9.13 -12.40
N ILE A 117 -18.01 -9.04 -11.13
CA ILE A 117 -16.62 -8.91 -10.68
C ILE A 117 -16.33 -9.91 -9.58
N THR A 118 -15.04 -10.22 -9.41
CA THR A 118 -14.55 -11.10 -8.36
C THR A 118 -13.75 -10.32 -7.32
N GLU A 119 -13.99 -10.60 -6.04
CA GLU A 119 -13.30 -9.99 -4.92
C GLU A 119 -12.77 -11.04 -3.94
N ASN A 120 -11.55 -10.83 -3.45
CA ASN A 120 -11.00 -11.67 -2.40
C ASN A 120 -11.16 -10.97 -1.05
N LEU A 121 -11.78 -11.67 -0.10
CA LEU A 121 -12.03 -11.13 1.24
C LEU A 121 -11.46 -12.08 2.30
N GLU A 122 -10.73 -11.51 3.25
CA GLU A 122 -10.27 -12.22 4.44
C GLU A 122 -10.98 -11.67 5.68
N LEU A 123 -11.62 -12.54 6.45
CA LEU A 123 -12.28 -12.17 7.71
C LEU A 123 -12.08 -13.23 8.78
N ALA A 124 -12.26 -12.82 10.04
CA ALA A 124 -12.29 -13.73 11.17
C ALA A 124 -13.76 -14.14 11.44
N ASP A 125 -14.07 -15.42 11.26
CA ASP A 125 -15.39 -15.96 11.58
C ASP A 125 -15.47 -16.28 13.08
N SER A 126 -16.39 -15.61 13.76
CA SER A 126 -16.66 -15.82 15.19
C SER A 126 -17.54 -17.03 15.50
N ARG A 127 -18.24 -17.58 14.51
CA ARG A 127 -19.15 -18.72 14.65
C ARG A 127 -19.00 -19.69 13.46
N PRO A 128 -17.86 -20.41 13.36
CA PRO A 128 -17.63 -21.34 12.26
C PRO A 128 -18.67 -22.46 12.15
N GLY A 129 -19.24 -22.89 13.29
CA GLY A 129 -20.26 -23.95 13.33
C GLY A 129 -21.58 -23.62 12.61
N GLU A 130 -21.84 -22.33 12.32
CA GLU A 130 -23.03 -21.92 11.56
C GLU A 130 -22.85 -22.06 10.04
N MET A 131 -21.64 -22.43 9.56
CA MET A 131 -21.34 -22.64 8.13
C MET A 131 -21.78 -21.46 7.23
N ARG A 132 -21.65 -20.23 7.75
CA ARG A 132 -22.15 -19.00 7.11
C ARG A 132 -21.40 -18.63 5.83
N TYR A 133 -20.15 -19.08 5.72
CA TYR A 133 -19.20 -18.65 4.71
C TYR A 133 -18.76 -19.79 3.79
N GLU A 134 -19.67 -20.74 3.55
CA GLU A 134 -19.42 -21.88 2.66
C GLU A 134 -19.70 -21.55 1.19
N LYS A 135 -19.09 -22.32 0.29
CA LYS A 135 -19.26 -22.17 -1.16
C LYS A 135 -20.74 -22.20 -1.55
N GLY A 136 -21.15 -21.27 -2.40
CA GLY A 136 -22.53 -21.13 -2.90
C GLY A 136 -23.46 -20.30 -2.02
N ARG A 137 -23.08 -19.96 -0.79
CA ARG A 137 -23.88 -19.05 0.05
C ARG A 137 -23.83 -17.62 -0.47
N ILE A 138 -24.90 -16.87 -0.19
CA ILE A 138 -25.03 -15.45 -0.50
C ILE A 138 -24.77 -14.67 0.80
N ILE A 139 -23.93 -13.65 0.71
CA ILE A 139 -23.65 -12.71 1.79
C ILE A 139 -23.91 -11.29 1.31
N HIS A 140 -24.20 -10.37 2.24
CA HIS A 140 -24.36 -8.97 1.91
C HIS A 140 -23.08 -8.20 2.24
N LEU A 141 -22.64 -7.41 1.28
CA LEU A 141 -21.49 -6.53 1.38
C LEU A 141 -21.96 -5.09 1.46
N MET A 142 -21.26 -4.29 2.25
CA MET A 142 -21.39 -2.84 2.29
C MET A 142 -20.16 -2.24 1.61
N ILE A 143 -20.38 -1.48 0.54
CA ILE A 143 -19.32 -0.95 -0.32
C ILE A 143 -19.38 0.58 -0.34
N ASP A 144 -18.23 1.23 -0.21
CA ASP A 144 -18.10 2.68 -0.38
C ASP A 144 -18.31 3.06 -1.85
N LYS A 145 -19.35 3.83 -2.17
CA LYS A 145 -19.55 4.37 -3.52
C LYS A 145 -18.37 5.21 -3.98
N SER A 146 -17.73 5.95 -3.07
CA SER A 146 -16.60 6.80 -3.45
C SER A 146 -15.29 6.05 -3.62
N LEU A 147 -15.20 4.81 -3.11
CA LEU A 147 -13.99 3.97 -3.05
C LEU A 147 -12.78 4.67 -2.38
N LYS A 148 -13.01 5.71 -1.56
CA LYS A 148 -11.96 6.50 -0.89
C LYS A 148 -11.67 5.99 0.51
N LEU A 149 -12.63 5.32 1.14
CA LEU A 149 -12.49 4.81 2.48
C LEU A 149 -11.63 3.55 2.51
N ARG A 150 -10.90 3.37 3.61
CA ARG A 150 -10.17 2.13 3.91
C ARG A 150 -10.67 1.55 5.22
N PRO A 151 -11.16 0.29 5.26
CA PRO A 151 -11.50 -0.55 4.11
C PRO A 151 -12.62 0.07 3.25
N TYR A 152 -12.70 -0.26 1.96
CA TYR A 152 -13.77 0.19 1.03
C TYR A 152 -14.94 -0.81 0.96
N LEU A 153 -14.73 -2.05 1.40
CA LEU A 153 -15.70 -3.14 1.36
C LEU A 153 -15.65 -3.91 2.68
N ILE A 154 -16.83 -4.23 3.23
CA ILE A 154 -17.01 -5.04 4.43
C ILE A 154 -18.24 -5.94 4.32
N VAL A 155 -18.32 -7.00 5.13
CA VAL A 155 -19.58 -7.76 5.32
C VAL A 155 -20.49 -6.99 6.27
N ASP A 156 -21.80 -7.04 6.04
CA ASP A 156 -22.81 -6.38 6.90
C ASP A 156 -22.77 -6.81 8.38
N THR A 157 -22.34 -8.03 8.67
CA THR A 157 -22.17 -8.54 10.04
C THR A 157 -20.83 -8.20 10.70
N THR A 158 -20.01 -7.34 10.09
CA THR A 158 -18.65 -7.05 10.59
C THR A 158 -18.69 -6.28 11.90
N GLN A 159 -17.94 -6.74 12.91
CA GLN A 159 -17.77 -6.04 14.18
C GLN A 159 -16.35 -5.50 14.31
N ALA A 160 -16.23 -4.17 14.43
CA ALA A 160 -14.92 -3.51 14.55
C ALA A 160 -14.54 -3.28 16.02
N GLY A 161 -13.55 -4.02 16.50
CA GLY A 161 -12.95 -3.86 17.81
C GLY A 161 -11.52 -3.31 17.74
N VAL A 162 -11.15 -2.46 18.71
CA VAL A 162 -9.75 -2.05 18.92
C VAL A 162 -9.32 -2.58 20.28
N LYS A 163 -8.27 -3.40 20.31
CA LYS A 163 -7.75 -3.99 21.55
C LYS A 163 -6.96 -2.93 22.33
N ALA A 164 -7.51 -2.46 23.45
CA ALA A 164 -6.92 -1.39 24.27
C ALA A 164 -5.48 -1.69 24.69
N GLY A 165 -5.19 -2.91 25.16
CA GLY A 165 -3.82 -3.30 25.57
C GLY A 165 -2.80 -3.21 24.43
N ARG A 166 -3.17 -3.63 23.20
CA ARG A 166 -2.29 -3.49 22.03
C ARG A 166 -2.08 -2.04 21.65
N MET A 167 -3.10 -1.20 21.77
CA MET A 167 -2.98 0.24 21.53
C MET A 167 -2.08 0.92 22.56
N ALA A 168 -2.23 0.59 23.85
CA ALA A 168 -1.37 1.10 24.90
C ALA A 168 0.10 0.75 24.63
N LEU A 169 0.38 -0.49 24.25
CA LEU A 169 1.73 -0.92 23.87
C LEU A 169 2.27 -0.14 22.66
N LEU A 170 1.45 0.11 21.63
CA LEU A 170 1.87 0.90 20.47
C LEU A 170 2.15 2.37 20.83
N VAL A 171 1.37 2.95 21.74
CA VAL A 171 1.61 4.31 22.25
C VAL A 171 2.90 4.36 23.07
N LEU A 172 3.12 3.40 23.96
CA LEU A 172 4.37 3.29 24.72
C LEU A 172 5.59 3.11 23.81
N LEU A 173 5.48 2.27 22.78
CA LEU A 173 6.53 2.08 21.77
C LEU A 173 6.82 3.38 21.01
N TRP A 174 5.78 4.12 20.62
CA TRP A 174 5.95 5.41 19.93
C TRP A 174 6.59 6.45 20.85
N LEU A 175 6.17 6.54 22.12
CA LEU A 175 6.77 7.42 23.11
C LEU A 175 8.24 7.07 23.37
N GLY A 176 8.56 5.78 23.46
CA GLY A 176 9.94 5.30 23.59
C GLY A 176 10.80 5.70 22.40
N LEU A 177 10.26 5.63 21.18
CA LEU A 177 10.94 6.07 19.96
C LEU A 177 11.21 7.58 19.98
N VAL A 178 10.20 8.39 20.31
CA VAL A 178 10.36 9.85 20.45
C VAL A 178 11.38 10.19 21.53
N GLY A 179 11.30 9.50 22.68
CA GLY A 179 12.26 9.62 23.77
C GLY A 179 13.68 9.29 23.34
N ALA A 180 13.88 8.24 22.55
CA ALA A 180 15.20 7.87 22.01
C ALA A 180 15.76 8.94 21.07
N ILE A 181 14.93 9.55 20.21
CA ILE A 181 15.36 10.65 19.34
C ILE A 181 15.77 11.86 20.17
N VAL A 182 14.92 12.29 21.11
CA VAL A 182 15.21 13.44 21.99
C VAL A 182 16.45 13.19 22.84
N TRP A 183 16.57 11.99 23.41
CA TRP A 183 17.76 11.57 24.14
C TRP A 183 19.00 11.62 23.25
N TYR A 184 18.91 11.23 21.98
CA TYR A 184 20.04 11.28 21.06
C TYR A 184 20.47 12.72 20.72
N TYR A 185 19.53 13.66 20.56
CA TYR A 185 19.86 15.09 20.48
C TYR A 185 20.59 15.58 21.73
N TYR A 186 20.12 15.19 22.91
CA TYR A 186 20.76 15.53 24.18
C TYR A 186 22.16 14.92 24.30
N PHE A 187 22.31 13.63 23.97
CA PHE A 187 23.57 12.90 23.99
C PHE A 187 24.61 13.55 23.07
N SER A 188 24.23 13.79 21.81
CA SER A 188 25.10 14.43 20.82
C SER A 188 25.49 15.85 21.25
N TYR A 189 24.55 16.63 21.79
CA TYR A 189 24.86 17.95 22.33
C TYR A 189 25.90 17.91 23.46
N ASN A 190 25.72 17.04 24.47
CA ASN A 190 26.66 16.99 25.60
C ASN A 190 28.05 16.50 25.20
N MET A 191 28.14 15.57 24.25
CA MET A 191 29.43 15.00 23.82
C MET A 191 30.18 15.85 22.79
N GLU A 192 29.46 16.67 22.03
CA GLU A 192 30.02 17.29 20.82
C GLU A 192 29.98 18.81 20.85
N SER A 193 29.19 19.42 21.74
CA SER A 193 29.08 20.88 21.80
C SER A 193 30.39 21.56 22.17
N ASN A 194 31.16 21.02 23.12
CA ASN A 194 32.44 21.59 23.60
C ASN A 194 32.39 23.10 23.89
N GLY A 195 31.22 23.63 24.31
CA GLY A 195 31.01 25.07 24.57
C GLY A 195 30.65 25.91 23.33
N TYR A 196 30.70 25.34 22.13
CA TYR A 196 30.43 26.00 20.85
C TYR A 196 28.99 25.81 20.34
N GLY A 197 28.08 25.29 21.17
CA GLY A 197 26.69 25.05 20.79
C GLY A 197 26.55 23.90 19.78
N TRP A 198 25.73 24.08 18.75
CA TRP A 198 25.42 23.04 17.75
C TRP A 198 26.38 22.99 16.56
N ARG A 199 27.58 23.59 16.66
CA ARG A 199 28.52 23.75 15.52
C ARG A 199 29.11 22.44 14.98
N PHE A 200 28.91 21.33 15.70
CA PHE A 200 29.20 19.97 15.22
C PHE A 200 28.20 19.45 14.19
N MET A 201 27.05 20.11 14.00
CA MET A 201 26.02 19.70 13.04
C MET A 201 26.50 19.86 11.60
N LYS A 202 26.55 18.74 10.88
CA LYS A 202 26.96 18.62 9.48
C LYS A 202 25.96 17.75 8.70
N VAL A 203 26.02 17.79 7.37
CA VAL A 203 25.13 16.99 6.50
C VAL A 203 25.20 15.49 6.78
N TYR A 204 26.39 14.98 7.11
CA TYR A 204 26.63 13.57 7.41
C TYR A 204 26.46 13.23 8.90
N HIS A 205 26.08 14.20 9.75
CA HIS A 205 25.78 13.92 11.15
C HIS A 205 24.58 12.98 11.22
N PRO A 206 24.57 11.94 12.09
CA PRO A 206 23.49 10.96 12.10
C PRO A 206 22.11 11.56 12.38
N LEU A 207 22.03 12.66 13.14
CA LEU A 207 20.78 13.43 13.33
C LEU A 207 20.16 13.94 12.01
N VAL A 208 20.97 14.22 10.98
CA VAL A 208 20.50 14.65 9.65
C VAL A 208 20.40 13.46 8.71
N LEU A 209 21.45 12.64 8.67
CA LEU A 209 21.60 11.58 7.68
C LEU A 209 20.61 10.43 7.90
N CYS A 210 20.37 10.00 9.14
CA CYS A 210 19.44 8.92 9.44
C CYS A 210 17.99 9.24 9.01
N PRO A 211 17.38 10.36 9.43
CA PRO A 211 16.01 10.66 9.01
C PRO A 211 15.93 10.94 7.50
N LEU A 212 16.99 11.45 6.87
CA LEU A 212 17.06 11.61 5.42
C LEU A 212 17.01 10.25 4.70
N ILE A 213 17.81 9.27 5.13
CA ILE A 213 17.80 7.91 4.56
C ILE A 213 16.42 7.26 4.76
N LEU A 214 15.83 7.38 5.95
CA LEU A 214 14.48 6.87 6.23
C LEU A 214 13.42 7.53 5.36
N PHE A 215 13.54 8.83 5.10
CA PHE A 215 12.63 9.57 4.25
C PHE A 215 12.74 9.15 2.78
N VAL A 216 13.96 9.09 2.24
CA VAL A 216 14.23 8.70 0.85
C VAL A 216 13.87 7.23 0.60
N SER A 217 14.25 6.32 1.49
CA SER A 217 13.89 4.89 1.34
C SER A 217 12.38 4.66 1.32
N ARG A 218 11.61 5.44 2.09
CA ARG A 218 10.16 5.31 2.16
C ARG A 218 9.43 5.98 0.99
N TRP A 219 9.91 7.12 0.49
CA TRP A 219 9.24 7.91 -0.56
C TRP A 219 9.88 7.77 -1.94
N GLY A 220 11.20 7.82 -2.02
CA GLY A 220 11.95 7.72 -3.27
C GLY A 220 11.70 6.39 -3.99
N LEU A 221 11.67 5.27 -3.26
CA LEU A 221 11.39 3.96 -3.85
C LEU A 221 9.95 3.88 -4.41
N GLY A 222 8.96 4.43 -3.69
CA GLY A 222 7.57 4.40 -4.11
C GLY A 222 7.29 5.29 -5.33
N MET A 223 7.92 6.46 -5.40
CA MET A 223 7.84 7.35 -6.56
C MET A 223 8.52 6.75 -7.80
N LEU A 224 9.69 6.14 -7.60
CA LEU A 224 10.42 5.46 -8.66
C LEU A 224 9.62 4.27 -9.21
N LEU A 225 9.04 3.44 -8.34
CA LEU A 225 8.16 2.34 -8.75
C LEU A 225 6.92 2.81 -9.51
N LYS A 226 6.31 3.95 -9.14
CA LYS A 226 5.17 4.53 -9.86
C LYS A 226 5.47 4.93 -11.30
N LEU A 227 6.71 5.34 -11.59
CA LEU A 227 7.14 5.65 -12.97
C LEU A 227 7.24 4.39 -13.84
N PHE A 228 7.46 3.23 -13.24
CA PHE A 228 7.61 1.95 -13.94
C PHE A 228 6.34 1.07 -13.92
N SER A 229 5.44 1.28 -12.95
CA SER A 229 4.15 0.59 -12.88
C SER A 229 3.14 1.20 -13.86
N GLY A 230 2.63 0.40 -14.80
CA GLY A 230 1.76 0.82 -15.91
C GLY A 230 0.33 1.25 -15.55
N GLY A 231 0.08 1.77 -14.36
CA GLY A 231 -1.24 2.27 -13.94
C GLY A 231 -1.29 2.69 -12.47
N ASP A 232 -2.17 3.64 -12.14
CA ASP A 232 -2.44 4.05 -10.76
C ASP A 232 -3.39 3.03 -10.10
N PRO A 233 -3.07 2.48 -8.92
CA PRO A 233 -3.93 1.51 -8.25
C PRO A 233 -5.36 2.02 -7.99
N ASP A 234 -5.51 3.33 -7.73
CA ASP A 234 -6.82 3.94 -7.49
C ASP A 234 -7.66 3.95 -8.78
N THR A 235 -7.04 4.15 -9.95
CA THR A 235 -7.72 4.02 -11.25
C THR A 235 -8.16 2.59 -11.52
N LEU A 236 -7.31 1.59 -11.25
CA LEU A 236 -7.69 0.19 -11.45
C LEU A 236 -8.84 -0.24 -10.52
N LEU A 237 -8.82 0.22 -9.26
CA LEU A 237 -9.93 0.02 -8.33
C LEU A 237 -11.22 0.66 -8.86
N HIS A 238 -11.13 1.87 -9.41
CA HIS A 238 -12.27 2.56 -10.00
C HIS A 238 -12.81 1.80 -11.24
N ILE A 239 -11.92 1.32 -12.13
CA ILE A 239 -12.31 0.50 -13.29
C ILE A 239 -12.98 -0.81 -12.84
N LYS A 240 -12.53 -1.44 -11.75
CA LYS A 240 -13.15 -2.66 -11.21
C LYS A 240 -14.63 -2.42 -10.83
N TYR A 241 -14.90 -1.35 -10.08
CA TYR A 241 -16.22 -1.12 -9.49
C TYR A 241 -17.19 -0.33 -10.39
N TYR A 242 -16.69 0.44 -11.35
CA TYR A 242 -17.48 1.28 -12.25
C TYR A 242 -17.32 0.92 -13.73
N GLY A 243 -16.42 0.00 -14.07
CA GLY A 243 -16.14 -0.39 -15.43
C GLY A 243 -17.17 -1.36 -16.00
N VAL A 244 -17.38 -1.27 -17.30
CA VAL A 244 -18.17 -2.22 -18.08
C VAL A 244 -17.21 -3.20 -18.75
N GLN A 245 -17.54 -4.49 -18.68
CA GLN A 245 -16.77 -5.51 -19.37
C GLN A 245 -17.16 -5.59 -20.85
N THR A 246 -16.17 -5.67 -21.73
CA THR A 246 -16.36 -5.89 -23.17
C THR A 246 -15.18 -6.69 -23.74
N MET A 247 -15.34 -7.18 -24.97
CA MET A 247 -14.25 -7.80 -25.72
C MET A 247 -13.56 -6.74 -26.58
N ALA A 248 -12.25 -6.64 -26.44
CA ALA A 248 -11.43 -5.78 -27.26
C ALA A 248 -10.59 -6.61 -28.22
N GLU A 249 -10.43 -6.12 -29.45
CA GLU A 249 -9.50 -6.62 -30.43
C GLU A 249 -8.09 -6.06 -30.15
N VAL A 250 -7.08 -6.92 -30.18
CA VAL A 250 -5.68 -6.51 -30.05
C VAL A 250 -5.18 -6.06 -31.42
N VAL A 251 -5.10 -4.75 -31.63
CA VAL A 251 -4.63 -4.16 -32.90
C VAL A 251 -3.12 -4.29 -33.03
N SER A 252 -2.40 -4.05 -31.94
CA SER A 252 -0.95 -4.22 -31.89
C SER A 252 -0.48 -4.50 -30.47
N ALA A 253 0.63 -5.21 -30.35
CA ALA A 253 1.29 -5.45 -29.08
C ALA A 253 2.81 -5.32 -29.28
N THR A 254 3.36 -4.21 -28.79
CA THR A 254 4.74 -3.82 -29.06
C THR A 254 5.52 -3.71 -27.77
N GLN A 255 6.71 -4.30 -27.73
CA GLN A 255 7.59 -4.19 -26.58
C GLN A 255 8.09 -2.76 -26.39
N THR A 256 8.10 -2.28 -25.15
CA THR A 256 8.52 -0.90 -24.82
C THR A 256 10.03 -0.73 -24.60
N GLY A 257 10.79 -1.82 -24.64
CA GLY A 257 12.21 -1.86 -24.27
C GLY A 257 12.48 -1.89 -22.76
N THR A 258 11.45 -1.77 -21.92
CA THR A 258 11.58 -1.85 -20.45
C THR A 258 11.37 -3.27 -19.96
N TYR A 259 12.18 -3.73 -19.00
CA TYR A 259 12.06 -5.03 -18.34
C TYR A 259 11.97 -4.85 -16.82
N ILE A 260 11.09 -5.62 -16.18
CA ILE A 260 10.99 -5.68 -14.72
C ILE A 260 11.09 -7.14 -14.30
N ASN A 261 12.08 -7.48 -13.47
CA ASN A 261 12.38 -8.86 -13.08
C ASN A 261 12.50 -9.79 -14.31
N GLU A 262 13.24 -9.36 -15.34
CA GLU A 262 13.43 -10.09 -16.62
C GLU A 262 12.16 -10.33 -17.44
N GLN A 263 11.03 -9.76 -17.03
CA GLN A 263 9.77 -9.80 -17.78
C GLN A 263 9.60 -8.53 -18.61
N PRO A 264 9.30 -8.65 -19.92
CA PRO A 264 9.14 -7.50 -20.79
C PRO A 264 7.86 -6.71 -20.48
N GLN A 265 7.95 -5.39 -20.55
CA GLN A 265 6.77 -4.52 -20.60
C GLN A 265 6.32 -4.33 -22.05
N VAL A 266 5.07 -4.67 -22.33
CA VAL A 266 4.42 -4.60 -23.63
C VAL A 266 3.36 -3.50 -23.62
N LYS A 267 3.31 -2.70 -24.69
CA LYS A 267 2.26 -1.72 -24.99
C LYS A 267 1.25 -2.40 -25.92
N PHE A 268 0.03 -2.52 -25.46
CA PHE A 268 -1.11 -3.03 -26.21
C PHE A 268 -1.93 -1.85 -26.76
N GLU A 269 -2.28 -1.92 -28.03
CA GLU A 269 -3.30 -1.07 -28.66
C GLU A 269 -4.55 -1.90 -28.86
N LEU A 270 -5.63 -1.45 -28.23
CA LEU A 270 -6.88 -2.20 -28.10
C LEU A 270 -7.98 -1.44 -28.81
N ARG A 271 -8.78 -2.13 -29.62
CA ARG A 271 -9.96 -1.59 -30.29
C ARG A 271 -11.20 -2.30 -29.77
N TYR A 272 -12.19 -1.55 -29.32
CA TYR A 272 -13.42 -2.15 -28.80
C TYR A 272 -14.63 -1.27 -29.10
N GLN A 273 -15.83 -1.86 -29.01
CA GLN A 273 -17.09 -1.14 -29.13
C GLN A 273 -17.75 -0.98 -27.77
N ASP A 274 -18.33 0.19 -27.53
CA ASP A 274 -19.15 0.44 -26.35
C ASP A 274 -20.56 -0.16 -26.50
N THR A 275 -21.39 -0.02 -25.46
CA THR A 275 -22.78 -0.47 -25.44
C THR A 275 -23.68 0.20 -26.49
N TYR A 276 -23.23 1.28 -27.14
CA TYR A 276 -23.94 2.02 -28.18
C TYR A 276 -23.37 1.75 -29.58
N GLY A 277 -22.41 0.82 -29.71
CA GLY A 277 -21.77 0.46 -30.99
C GLY A 277 -20.69 1.44 -31.44
N LYS A 278 -20.27 2.39 -30.60
CA LYS A 278 -19.20 3.33 -30.93
C LYS A 278 -17.83 2.70 -30.67
N THR A 279 -16.97 2.74 -31.67
CA THR A 279 -15.62 2.20 -31.60
C THR A 279 -14.66 3.15 -30.89
N TYR A 280 -13.88 2.61 -29.96
CA TYR A 280 -12.82 3.30 -29.24
C TYR A 280 -11.50 2.56 -29.42
N THR A 281 -10.41 3.34 -29.40
CA THR A 281 -9.05 2.81 -29.34
C THR A 281 -8.41 3.23 -28.02
N ALA A 282 -7.87 2.28 -27.27
CA ALA A 282 -7.20 2.52 -26.00
C ALA A 282 -5.80 1.93 -26.02
N THR A 283 -4.91 2.50 -25.21
CA THR A 283 -3.54 2.02 -25.05
C THR A 283 -3.32 1.60 -23.61
N LEU A 284 -2.73 0.42 -23.42
CA LEU A 284 -2.41 -0.12 -22.10
C LEU A 284 -0.99 -0.69 -22.07
N LYS A 285 -0.25 -0.45 -20.99
CA LYS A 285 1.09 -1.03 -20.78
C LYS A 285 1.01 -2.08 -19.69
N LYS A 286 1.50 -3.30 -19.97
CA LYS A 286 1.50 -4.42 -19.03
C LYS A 286 2.83 -5.15 -19.05
N ILE A 287 3.28 -5.59 -17.88
CA ILE A 287 4.41 -6.51 -17.75
C ILE A 287 3.86 -7.90 -18.03
N VAL A 288 4.38 -8.57 -19.04
CA VAL A 288 3.90 -9.87 -19.48
C VAL A 288 4.95 -10.91 -19.13
N SER A 289 4.53 -12.00 -18.49
CA SER A 289 5.41 -13.14 -18.25
C SER A 289 5.87 -13.74 -19.57
N LEU A 290 7.15 -14.14 -19.67
CA LEU A 290 7.68 -14.78 -20.87
C LEU A 290 6.95 -16.09 -21.23
N ILE A 291 6.35 -16.74 -20.23
CA ILE A 291 5.54 -17.97 -20.42
C ILE A 291 4.16 -17.63 -21.01
N ASP A 292 3.64 -16.44 -20.75
CA ASP A 292 2.31 -15.97 -21.18
C ASP A 292 2.34 -15.13 -22.46
N LEU A 293 3.43 -15.19 -23.24
CA LEU A 293 3.53 -14.53 -24.55
C LEU A 293 2.46 -15.00 -25.55
N GLY A 294 1.78 -16.12 -25.29
CA GLY A 294 0.59 -16.53 -26.04
C GLY A 294 -0.57 -15.51 -25.95
N MET A 295 -0.70 -14.78 -24.85
CA MET A 295 -1.71 -13.72 -24.68
C MET A 295 -1.47 -12.55 -25.65
N VAL A 296 -0.22 -12.32 -26.05
CA VAL A 296 0.17 -11.30 -27.05
C VAL A 296 -0.35 -11.67 -28.45
N ARG A 297 -0.64 -12.96 -28.70
CA ARG A 297 -1.17 -13.47 -29.97
C ARG A 297 -2.69 -13.62 -29.99
N GLN A 298 -3.38 -13.31 -28.89
CA GLN A 298 -4.84 -13.39 -28.86
C GLN A 298 -5.41 -12.24 -29.69
N GLU A 299 -6.28 -12.58 -30.66
CA GLU A 299 -6.97 -11.59 -31.48
C GLU A 299 -7.94 -10.75 -30.65
N THR A 300 -8.53 -11.34 -29.60
CA THR A 300 -9.46 -10.66 -28.70
C THR A 300 -9.17 -10.96 -27.24
N VAL A 301 -9.38 -9.96 -26.39
CA VAL A 301 -9.10 -9.97 -24.95
C VAL A 301 -10.25 -9.33 -24.18
N SER A 302 -10.54 -9.83 -22.99
CA SER A 302 -11.57 -9.24 -22.13
C SER A 302 -11.03 -8.06 -21.35
N ILE A 303 -11.69 -6.92 -21.46
CA ILE A 303 -11.31 -5.67 -20.78
C ILE A 303 -12.47 -5.06 -20.01
N PHE A 304 -12.14 -4.23 -19.05
CA PHE A 304 -13.06 -3.30 -18.40
C PHE A 304 -12.70 -1.88 -18.85
N TYR A 305 -13.71 -1.06 -19.14
CA TYR A 305 -13.56 0.34 -19.48
C TYR A 305 -14.55 1.22 -18.71
N LEU A 306 -14.19 2.48 -18.45
CA LEU A 306 -15.09 3.46 -17.83
C LEU A 306 -15.94 4.16 -18.89
N LYS A 307 -17.27 4.21 -18.70
CA LYS A 307 -18.19 4.89 -19.63
C LYS A 307 -17.85 6.37 -19.82
N ASP A 308 -17.53 7.06 -18.72
CA ASP A 308 -17.20 8.49 -18.74
C ASP A 308 -15.80 8.77 -19.30
N LYS A 309 -14.93 7.75 -19.32
CA LYS A 309 -13.56 7.83 -19.82
C LYS A 309 -13.15 6.56 -20.58
N PRO A 310 -13.60 6.41 -21.84
CA PRO A 310 -13.35 5.20 -22.63
C PRO A 310 -11.87 4.90 -22.91
N SER A 311 -10.96 5.86 -22.73
CA SER A 311 -9.52 5.61 -22.84
C SER A 311 -8.93 4.89 -21.62
N GLU A 312 -9.60 4.91 -20.47
CA GLU A 312 -9.17 4.22 -19.25
C GLU A 312 -9.68 2.77 -19.29
N VAL A 313 -8.75 1.84 -19.56
CA VAL A 313 -9.05 0.41 -19.71
C VAL A 313 -8.12 -0.44 -18.83
N ALA A 314 -8.61 -1.60 -18.41
CA ALA A 314 -7.82 -2.61 -17.72
C ALA A 314 -8.19 -4.01 -18.23
N PHE A 315 -7.23 -4.94 -18.26
CA PHE A 315 -7.53 -6.35 -18.53
C PHE A 315 -8.35 -6.95 -17.39
N ALA A 316 -9.32 -7.81 -17.73
CA ALA A 316 -10.15 -8.48 -16.73
C ALA A 316 -9.31 -9.29 -15.71
N ASP A 317 -8.25 -9.96 -16.19
CA ASP A 317 -7.35 -10.77 -15.36
C ASP A 317 -6.58 -9.93 -14.31
N ASP A 318 -6.25 -8.68 -14.64
CA ASP A 318 -5.53 -7.79 -13.73
C ASP A 318 -6.44 -7.35 -12.57
N LEU A 319 -7.73 -7.21 -12.83
CA LEU A 319 -8.73 -6.82 -11.82
C LEU A 319 -9.09 -7.97 -10.86
N ALA A 320 -9.01 -9.22 -11.32
CA ALA A 320 -9.25 -10.40 -10.48
C ALA A 320 -8.20 -10.56 -9.37
N GLY A 321 -6.97 -10.07 -9.59
CA GLY A 321 -5.87 -10.11 -8.62
C GLY A 321 -5.74 -8.89 -7.71
N LEU A 322 -6.56 -7.85 -7.91
CA LEU A 322 -6.50 -6.61 -7.13
C LEU A 322 -7.13 -6.78 -5.74
N ASN A 323 -6.32 -6.56 -4.69
CA ASN A 323 -6.71 -6.62 -3.26
C ASN A 323 -6.54 -5.24 -2.59
#